data_AF-A0A2D7JJ42-F1
#
_entry.id   AF-A0A2D7JJ42-F1
#
_cell.length_a   1.000
_cell.length_b   1.000
_cell.length_c   1.000
_cell.angle_alpha   90.00
_cell.angle_beta   90.00
_cell.angle_gamma   90.00
#
_symmetry.space_group_name_H-M   'P 1'
#
loop_
_entity.id
_entity.type
_entity.pdbx_description
1 polymer ?
#
loop_
_entity_poly.entity_id
_entity_poly.type
_entity_poly.pdbx_seq_one_letter_code
_entity_poly.pdbx_strand_id
1 'polypeptide(L)'
;FDPTIKDGKSSMSAGLFKSNWAQAIDSPPYRAYPVTGGITFTYGGVKISERAAVLDQSGNAIPGLFACGEMVGGVFQGGYPGGSGLTSGAVFGKLAGIGAVGNRYE
;
A
#
# COMPACT_ATOMS: atom_id res chain seq x y z
N PHE A 1 -8.25 -23.85 -0.94
CA PHE A 1 -7.36 -22.75 -1.33
C PHE A 1 -7.18 -21.87 -0.11
N ASP A 2 -5.94 -21.64 0.31
CA ASP A 2 -5.61 -20.69 1.37
C ASP A 2 -4.63 -19.66 0.78
N PRO A 3 -5.05 -18.40 0.58
CA PRO A 3 -4.20 -17.37 -0.02
C PRO A 3 -3.06 -16.91 0.90
N THR A 4 -3.04 -17.32 2.16
CA THR A 4 -2.07 -16.85 3.16
C THR A 4 -0.85 -17.76 3.27
N ILE A 5 -0.92 -18.98 2.73
CA ILE A 5 0.14 -19.99 2.80
C ILE A 5 0.56 -20.38 1.38
N LYS A 6 1.86 -20.30 1.10
CA LYS A 6 2.45 -20.78 -0.16
C LYS A 6 2.25 -22.30 -0.28
N ASP A 7 1.45 -22.73 -1.25
CA ASP A 7 1.05 -24.13 -1.40
C ASP A 7 1.96 -24.95 -2.33
N GLY A 8 2.95 -24.31 -2.97
CA GLY A 8 3.85 -24.95 -3.94
C GLY A 8 3.17 -25.41 -5.23
N LYS A 9 1.85 -25.21 -5.38
CA LYS A 9 1.12 -25.54 -6.61
C LYS A 9 1.50 -24.52 -7.68
N SER A 10 2.37 -24.95 -8.59
CA SER A 10 2.92 -24.11 -9.65
C SER A 10 2.44 -24.52 -11.04
N SER A 11 2.58 -23.62 -12.00
CA SER A 11 2.34 -23.90 -13.41
C SER A 11 3.29 -23.11 -14.31
N MET A 12 3.56 -23.65 -15.49
CA MET A 12 4.32 -22.99 -16.56
C MET A 12 3.49 -23.09 -17.84
N SER A 13 3.17 -21.95 -18.46
CA SER A 13 2.44 -21.91 -19.72
C SER A 13 2.91 -20.75 -20.57
N ALA A 14 3.25 -21.00 -21.83
CA ALA A 14 3.75 -19.97 -22.77
C ALA A 14 4.89 -19.09 -22.20
N GLY A 15 5.81 -19.70 -21.42
CA GLY A 15 6.92 -18.99 -20.78
C GLY A 15 6.53 -18.15 -19.55
N LEU A 16 5.25 -18.12 -19.16
CA LEU A 16 4.78 -17.51 -17.93
C LEU A 16 4.79 -18.53 -16.79
N PHE A 17 5.49 -18.19 -15.71
CA PHE A 17 5.60 -19.03 -14.53
C PHE A 17 4.72 -18.49 -13.40
N LYS A 18 3.86 -19.36 -12.86
CA LYS A 18 3.10 -19.10 -11.63
C LYS A 18 3.63 -20.02 -10.55
N SER A 19 4.25 -19.45 -9.52
CA SER A 19 5.01 -20.22 -8.51
C SER A 19 4.15 -20.85 -7.41
N ASN A 20 2.95 -20.31 -7.15
CA ASN A 20 2.03 -20.78 -6.11
C ASN A 20 0.58 -20.55 -6.54
N TRP A 21 -0.33 -21.29 -5.91
CA TRP A 21 -1.78 -21.19 -6.09
C TRP A 21 -2.23 -21.28 -7.55
N ALA A 22 -1.53 -22.05 -8.38
CA ALA A 22 -1.93 -22.33 -9.76
C ALA A 22 -3.13 -23.30 -9.79
N GLN A 23 -4.28 -22.87 -9.26
CA GLN A 23 -5.49 -23.69 -9.26
C GLN A 23 -5.99 -23.87 -10.70
N ALA A 24 -6.42 -25.08 -11.03
CA ALA A 24 -7.07 -25.36 -12.31
C ALA A 24 -8.42 -24.64 -12.39
N ILE A 25 -8.76 -24.17 -13.59
CA ILE A 25 -10.10 -23.64 -13.91
C ILE A 25 -10.80 -24.74 -14.72
N ASP A 26 -11.39 -25.71 -14.03
CA ASP A 26 -11.94 -26.96 -14.61
C ASP A 26 -13.45 -27.11 -14.44
N SER A 27 -14.08 -26.15 -13.76
CA SER A 27 -15.48 -26.20 -13.36
C SER A 27 -16.28 -25.05 -14.00
N PRO A 28 -17.25 -25.32 -14.89
CA PRO A 28 -18.09 -24.29 -15.51
C PRO A 28 -19.11 -23.68 -14.53
N PRO A 29 -19.73 -22.53 -14.84
CA PRO A 29 -19.58 -21.73 -16.06
C PRO A 29 -18.35 -20.80 -16.05
N TYR A 30 -17.65 -20.72 -17.17
CA TYR A 30 -16.51 -19.82 -17.35
C TYR A 30 -16.95 -18.37 -17.57
N ARG A 31 -16.15 -17.42 -17.10
CA ARG A 31 -16.39 -15.97 -17.23
C ARG A 31 -15.13 -15.27 -17.70
N ALA A 32 -15.30 -14.23 -18.51
CA ALA A 32 -14.23 -13.36 -18.96
C ALA A 32 -14.65 -11.89 -18.84
N TYR A 33 -13.72 -11.03 -18.46
CA TYR A 33 -13.93 -9.59 -18.34
C TYR A 33 -12.79 -8.87 -19.07
N PRO A 34 -13.08 -7.93 -19.99
CA PRO A 34 -12.04 -7.09 -20.56
C PRO A 34 -11.49 -6.16 -19.47
N VAL A 35 -10.16 -6.08 -19.39
CA VAL A 35 -9.46 -5.20 -18.44
C VAL A 35 -8.41 -4.38 -19.16
N THR A 36 -8.17 -3.17 -18.66
CA THR A 36 -7.10 -2.28 -19.14
C THR A 36 -6.44 -1.60 -17.94
N GLY A 37 -5.22 -1.12 -18.13
CA GLY A 37 -4.50 -0.37 -17.10
C GLY A 37 -5.15 1.00 -16.85
N GLY A 38 -5.13 1.43 -15.59
CA GLY A 38 -5.57 2.76 -15.17
C GLY A 38 -4.65 3.30 -14.07
N ILE A 39 -4.60 4.62 -13.95
CA ILE A 39 -3.89 5.27 -12.83
C ILE A 39 -4.62 4.92 -11.55
N THR A 40 -3.93 4.27 -10.61
CA THR A 40 -4.54 3.84 -9.34
C THR A 40 -4.28 4.86 -8.22
N PHE A 41 -3.03 5.26 -8.00
CA PHE A 41 -2.64 6.28 -7.01
C PHE A 41 -1.18 6.74 -7.27
N THR A 42 -0.73 7.75 -6.53
CA THR A 42 0.62 8.33 -6.66
C THR A 42 1.54 7.88 -5.53
N TYR A 43 2.78 7.51 -5.84
CA TYR A 43 3.77 7.15 -4.81
C TYR A 43 4.40 8.39 -4.12
N GLY A 44 4.26 9.55 -4.75
CA GLY A 44 4.70 10.83 -4.20
C GLY A 44 3.70 11.39 -3.19
N GLY A 45 4.14 12.43 -2.47
CA GLY A 45 3.35 13.08 -1.43
C GLY A 45 4.26 13.95 -0.55
N VAL A 46 3.71 14.46 0.55
CA VAL A 46 4.48 15.19 1.54
C VAL A 46 5.40 14.24 2.31
N LYS A 47 6.60 14.71 2.64
CA LYS A 47 7.52 13.97 3.50
C LYS A 47 7.03 14.10 4.95
N ILE A 48 7.00 12.98 5.66
CA ILE A 48 6.66 12.94 7.09
C ILE A 48 7.78 12.31 7.92
N SER A 49 7.79 12.59 9.21
CA SER A 49 8.56 11.83 10.19
C SER A 49 7.90 10.48 10.50
N GLU A 50 8.60 9.64 11.27
CA GLU A 50 8.04 8.39 11.82
C GLU A 50 6.81 8.60 12.71
N ARG A 51 6.56 9.84 13.16
CA ARG A 51 5.37 10.24 13.96
C ARG A 51 4.33 10.99 13.13
N ALA A 52 4.39 10.88 11.80
CA ALA A 52 3.45 11.50 10.87
C ALA A 52 3.42 13.04 10.85
N ALA A 53 4.40 13.71 11.46
CA ALA A 53 4.56 15.16 11.35
C ALA A 53 5.11 15.51 9.96
N VAL A 54 4.51 16.49 9.29
CA VAL A 54 4.97 16.96 7.98
C VAL A 54 6.31 17.69 8.13
N LEU A 55 7.24 17.39 7.24
CA LEU A 55 8.57 17.98 7.25
C LEU A 55 8.68 19.10 6.21
N ASP A 56 9.34 20.19 6.58
CA ASP A 56 9.76 21.23 5.66
C ASP A 56 10.96 20.79 4.79
N GLN A 57 11.44 21.70 3.93
CA GLN A 57 12.57 21.43 3.03
C GLN A 57 13.91 21.23 3.77
N SER A 58 14.03 21.75 4.99
CA SER A 58 15.19 21.56 5.87
C SER A 58 15.09 20.26 6.70
N GLY A 59 13.96 19.55 6.62
CA GLY A 59 13.71 18.33 7.37
C GLY A 59 13.14 18.56 8.77
N ASN A 60 12.77 19.80 9.12
CA ASN A 60 12.17 20.10 10.42
C ASN A 60 10.66 19.84 10.39
N ALA A 61 10.11 19.40 11.51
CA ALA A 61 8.66 19.23 11.65
C ALA A 61 7.97 20.60 11.62
N ILE A 62 6.92 20.72 10.81
CA ILE A 62 6.05 21.90 10.80
C ILE A 62 5.09 21.77 11.99
N PRO A 63 5.13 22.70 12.97
CA PRO A 63 4.32 22.58 14.18
C PRO A 63 2.82 22.48 13.88
N GLY A 64 2.17 21.48 14.48
CA GLY A 64 0.73 21.25 14.32
C GLY A 64 0.29 20.63 12.99
N LEU A 65 1.21 20.36 12.06
CA LEU A 65 0.87 19.80 10.75
C LEU A 65 1.26 18.31 10.64
N PHE A 66 0.25 17.47 10.40
CA PHE A 66 0.39 16.02 10.26
C PHE A 66 -0.26 15.54 8.96
N ALA A 67 0.25 14.44 8.40
CA ALA A 67 -0.31 13.82 7.20
C ALA A 67 -0.30 12.29 7.29
N CYS A 68 -1.26 11.67 6.62
CA CYS A 68 -1.42 10.22 6.56
C CYS A 68 -2.08 9.78 5.24
N GLY A 69 -2.08 8.48 4.97
CA GLY A 69 -2.68 7.92 3.76
C GLY A 69 -1.91 8.31 2.50
N GLU A 70 -2.63 8.43 1.37
CA GLU A 70 -2.04 8.71 0.06
C GLU A 70 -1.43 10.11 -0.08
N MET A 71 -1.57 10.98 0.93
CA MET A 71 -0.82 12.24 0.98
C MET A 71 0.66 12.01 1.35
N VAL A 72 1.02 10.86 1.91
CA VAL A 72 2.38 10.57 2.37
C VAL A 72 3.23 10.07 1.21
N GLY A 73 4.33 10.77 0.95
CA GLY A 73 5.31 10.36 -0.05
C GLY A 73 6.38 9.43 0.51
N GLY A 74 6.94 8.58 -0.37
CA GLY A 74 8.18 7.84 -0.09
C GLY A 74 7.99 6.47 0.59
N VAL A 75 6.75 6.04 0.84
CA VAL A 75 6.45 4.68 1.35
C VAL A 75 6.70 3.61 0.29
N PHE A 76 6.43 3.94 -0.98
CA PHE A 76 6.57 3.02 -2.11
C PHE A 76 7.60 3.54 -3.11
N GLN A 77 8.53 2.67 -3.51
CA GLN A 77 9.55 2.96 -4.52
C GLN A 77 9.72 1.76 -5.44
N GLY A 78 9.70 1.98 -6.76
CA GLY A 78 9.87 0.92 -7.76
C GLY A 78 8.71 -0.08 -7.89
N GLY A 79 7.77 -0.11 -6.94
CA GLY A 79 6.61 -0.98 -6.98
C GLY A 79 5.71 -0.82 -5.76
N TYR A 80 4.51 -1.41 -5.85
CA TYR A 80 3.50 -1.40 -4.80
C TYR A 80 3.16 -2.85 -4.41
N PRO A 81 3.48 -3.29 -3.18
CA PRO A 81 2.97 -4.53 -2.65
C PRO A 81 1.45 -4.42 -2.46
N GLY A 82 0.67 -5.22 -3.19
CA GLY A 82 -0.79 -5.17 -3.13
C GLY A 82 -1.32 -5.22 -1.70
N GLY A 83 -2.21 -4.28 -1.37
CA GLY A 83 -2.84 -4.16 -0.04
C GLY A 83 -2.07 -3.30 0.97
N SER A 84 -0.81 -2.98 0.72
CA SER A 84 0.02 -2.20 1.67
C SER A 84 -0.39 -0.73 1.82
N GLY A 85 -1.18 -0.17 0.88
CA GLY A 85 -1.68 1.21 0.95
C GLY A 85 -2.68 1.39 2.10
N LEU A 86 -3.56 0.40 2.30
CA LEU A 86 -4.50 0.39 3.44
C LEU A 86 -3.75 0.29 4.78
N THR A 87 -2.71 -0.55 4.84
CA THR A 87 -1.85 -0.67 6.02
C THR A 87 -1.14 0.65 6.31
N SER A 88 -0.56 1.29 5.28
CA SER A 88 0.06 2.62 5.38
C SER A 88 -0.94 3.66 5.93
N GLY A 89 -2.14 3.72 5.35
CA GLY A 89 -3.20 4.62 5.79
C GLY A 89 -3.60 4.41 7.25
N ALA A 90 -3.77 3.15 7.68
CA ALA A 90 -4.15 2.82 9.05
C ALA A 90 -3.04 3.19 10.06
N VAL A 91 -1.79 2.85 9.76
CA VAL A 91 -0.64 3.12 10.65
C VAL A 91 -0.37 4.62 10.77
N PHE A 92 -0.19 5.32 9.65
CA PHE A 92 0.07 6.75 9.69
C PHE A 92 -1.16 7.55 10.14
N GLY A 93 -2.38 7.07 9.87
CA GLY A 93 -3.60 7.70 10.37
C GLY A 93 -3.66 7.67 11.90
N LYS A 94 -3.32 6.54 12.52
CA LYS A 94 -3.21 6.44 13.98
C LYS A 94 -2.14 7.38 14.53
N LEU A 95 -0.96 7.42 13.92
CA LEU A 95 0.15 8.27 14.36
C LEU A 95 -0.18 9.76 14.23
N ALA A 96 -0.74 10.18 13.09
CA ALA A 96 -1.17 11.55 12.85
C ALA A 96 -2.25 11.98 13.85
N GLY A 97 -3.21 11.10 14.15
CA GLY A 97 -4.24 11.36 15.16
C GLY A 97 -3.67 11.56 16.56
N ILE A 98 -2.73 10.70 16.99
CA ILE A 98 -2.04 10.84 18.29
C ILE A 98 -1.25 12.16 18.33
N GLY A 99 -0.50 12.48 17.28
CA GLY A 99 0.30 13.70 17.21
C GLY A 99 -0.55 14.97 17.21
N ALA A 100 -1.66 14.98 16.47
CA ALA A 100 -2.57 16.12 16.39
C ALA A 100 -3.30 16.44 17.70
N VAL A 101 -3.55 15.42 18.55
CA VAL A 101 -4.14 15.61 19.88
C VAL A 101 -3.07 15.92 20.93
N GLY A 102 -1.89 15.27 20.85
CA GLY A 102 -0.78 15.49 21.79
C GLY A 102 -0.26 16.92 21.78
N ASN A 103 -0.27 17.60 20.63
CA ASN A 103 0.13 19.01 20.49
C ASN A 103 -0.88 20.04 21.03
N ARG A 104 -1.94 19.62 21.74
CA ARG A 104 -2.97 20.53 22.28
C ARG A 104 -2.81 20.82 23.78
N TYR A 105 -1.73 20.38 24.41
CA TYR A 105 -1.51 20.51 25.87
C TYR A 105 -0.15 21.11 26.26
N GLU A 106 0.52 21.83 25.34
CA GLU A 106 1.67 22.70 25.67
C GLU A 106 1.27 24.18 25.58
#